data_AF-A0A0K2YQ29-F1
#
_entry.id   AF-A0A0K2YQ29-F1
#
_cell.length_a   1.000
_cell.length_b   1.000
_cell.length_c   1.000
_cell.angle_alpha   90.00
_cell.angle_beta   90.00
_cell.angle_gamma   90.00
#
_symmetry.space_group_name_H-M   'P 1'
#
loop_
_entity.id
_entity.type
_entity.pdbx_description
1 polymer ?
#
loop_
_entity_poly.entity_id
_entity_poly.type
_entity_poly.pdbx_seq_one_letter_code
_entity_poly.pdbx_strand_id
1 'polypeptide(L)' 'MDIATWWQLLSADSRDWLVEHNGEPLDPSVRDEILAVNGGETNPSWWVGDSTDGESELTDSAVDWIEEFANGEQ' A
#
# COMPACT_ATOMS: atom_id res chain seq x y z
N MET A 1 -10.69 4.20 4.08
CA MET A 1 -10.21 5.16 3.06
C MET A 1 -9.93 4.42 1.75
N ASP A 2 -9.89 5.11 0.60
CA ASP A 2 -9.39 4.55 -0.67
C ASP A 2 -7.87 4.75 -0.82
N ILE A 3 -7.26 4.10 -1.81
CA ILE A 3 -5.81 4.13 -2.02
C ILE A 3 -5.28 5.53 -2.32
N ALA A 4 -5.98 6.29 -3.17
CA ALA A 4 -5.56 7.64 -3.54
C ALA A 4 -5.45 8.58 -2.32
N THR A 5 -6.35 8.43 -1.34
CA THR A 5 -6.33 9.29 -0.15
C THR A 5 -5.21 8.92 0.82
N TRP A 6 -4.99 7.63 1.15
CA TRP A 6 -3.91 7.28 2.09
C TRP A 6 -2.53 7.40 1.43
N TRP A 7 -2.44 7.19 0.12
CA TRP A 7 -1.20 7.40 -0.65
C TRP A 7 -0.63 8.79 -0.42
N GLN A 8 -1.48 9.83 -0.48
CA GLN A 8 -1.09 11.23 -0.26
C GLN A 8 -0.64 11.56 1.16
N LEU A 9 -0.89 10.67 2.12
CA LEU A 9 -0.50 10.84 3.52
C LEU A 9 0.81 10.13 3.88
N LEU A 10 1.26 9.20 3.03
CA LEU A 10 2.52 8.49 3.25
C LEU A 10 3.74 9.40 3.12
N SER A 11 4.80 9.02 3.81
CA SER A 11 6.16 9.51 3.65
C SER A 11 6.67 9.28 2.22
N ALA A 12 7.67 10.07 1.81
CA ALA A 12 8.32 9.87 0.51
C ALA A 12 8.99 8.49 0.45
N ASP A 13 9.70 8.09 1.52
CA ASP A 13 10.39 6.82 1.58
C ASP A 13 9.43 5.63 1.42
N SER A 14 8.24 5.66 2.03
CA SER A 14 7.26 4.59 1.86
C SER A 14 6.60 4.59 0.49
N ARG A 15 6.40 5.75 -0.14
CA ARG A 15 5.93 5.80 -1.54
C ARG A 15 6.98 5.23 -2.49
N ASP A 16 8.24 5.61 -2.32
CA ASP A 16 9.35 5.11 -3.14
C ASP A 16 9.46 3.58 -3.01
N TRP A 17 9.42 3.05 -1.78
CA TRP A 17 9.40 1.61 -1.56
C TRP A 17 8.20 0.93 -2.24
N LEU A 18 7.00 1.49 -2.13
CA LEU A 18 5.80 0.94 -2.77
C LEU A 18 5.90 0.96 -4.29
N VAL A 19 6.51 1.99 -4.89
CA VAL A 19 6.75 2.02 -6.34
C VAL A 19 7.69 0.90 -6.77
N GLU A 20 8.67 0.53 -5.94
CA GLU A 20 9.66 -0.51 -6.26
C GLU A 20 9.18 -1.94 -5.93
N HIS A 21 8.33 -2.11 -4.91
CA HIS A 21 8.04 -3.41 -4.29
C HIS A 21 6.54 -3.72 -4.06
N ASN A 22 5.60 -2.99 -4.69
CA ASN A 22 4.15 -3.14 -4.48
C ASN A 22 3.59 -4.57 -4.66
N GLY A 23 4.22 -5.41 -5.48
CA GLY A 23 3.83 -6.81 -5.69
C GLY A 23 4.47 -7.81 -4.72
N GLU A 24 5.20 -7.34 -3.72
CA GLU A 24 5.86 -8.14 -2.68
C GLU A 24 5.15 -7.97 -1.33
N PRO A 25 5.38 -8.89 -0.36
CA PRO A 25 5.01 -8.67 1.03
C PRO A 25 5.49 -7.30 1.53
N LEU A 26 4.59 -6.54 2.15
CA LEU A 26 4.88 -5.20 2.64
C LEU A 26 5.96 -5.22 3.72
N ASP A 27 6.97 -4.36 3.56
CA ASP A 27 7.91 -4.09 4.63
C ASP A 27 7.14 -3.63 5.90
N PRO A 28 7.49 -4.12 7.11
CA PRO A 28 6.77 -3.78 8.33
C PRO A 28 6.61 -2.27 8.57
N SER A 29 7.61 -1.46 8.18
CA SER A 29 7.54 -0.02 8.35
C SER A 29 6.52 0.64 7.42
N VAL A 30 6.43 0.15 6.17
CA VAL A 30 5.45 0.61 5.18
C VAL A 30 4.04 0.18 5.57
N ARG A 31 3.88 -1.07 6.01
CA ARG A 31 2.60 -1.59 6.56
C ARG A 31 2.12 -0.75 7.74
N ASP A 32 2.99 -0.51 8.72
CA ASP A 32 2.62 0.24 9.92
C ASP A 32 2.26 1.69 9.58
N GLU A 33 2.93 2.31 8.60
CA GLU A 33 2.59 3.65 8.14
C GLU A 33 1.22 3.70 7.43
N ILE A 34 0.95 2.77 6.50
CA ILE A 34 -0.36 2.66 5.82
C ILE A 34 -1.49 2.53 6.84
N LEU A 35 -1.30 1.66 7.84
CA LEU A 35 -2.27 1.49 8.92
C LEU A 35 -2.40 2.77 9.75
N ALA A 36 -1.30 3.43 10.11
CA ALA A 36 -1.33 4.66 10.89
C ALA A 36 -2.11 5.79 10.19
N VAL A 37 -1.89 6.01 8.90
CA VAL A 37 -2.59 7.06 8.14
C VAL A 37 -4.05 6.71 7.85
N ASN A 38 -4.39 5.42 7.83
CA ASN A 38 -5.77 4.94 7.68
C ASN A 38 -6.46 4.63 9.03
N GLY A 39 -5.95 5.13 10.16
CA GLY A 39 -6.58 4.98 11.48
C GLY A 39 -6.61 3.55 12.04
N GLY A 40 -5.71 2.70 11.56
CA GLY A 40 -5.59 1.28 11.93
C GLY A 40 -6.55 0.36 11.19
N GLU A 41 -7.36 0.89 10.27
CA GLU A 41 -8.31 0.09 9.49
C GLU A 41 -7.65 -0.46 8.21
N THR A 42 -8.22 -1.53 7.66
CA THR A 42 -7.87 -2.07 6.34
C THR A 42 -9.10 -2.09 5.44
N ASN A 43 -8.90 -2.13 4.11
CA ASN A 43 -9.99 -2.23 3.16
C ASN A 43 -9.70 -3.34 2.13
N PRO A 44 -10.63 -4.28 1.89
CA PRO A 44 -10.43 -5.35 0.90
C PRO A 44 -10.26 -4.84 -0.54
N SER A 45 -10.51 -3.57 -0.84
CA SER A 45 -10.20 -3.00 -2.15
C SER A 45 -8.70 -2.84 -2.41
N TRP A 46 -7.88 -2.71 -1.35
CA TRP A 46 -6.43 -2.48 -1.47
C TRP A 46 -5.59 -3.33 -0.51
N TRP A 47 -6.20 -4.12 0.36
CA TRP A 47 -5.52 -4.98 1.33
C TRP A 47 -6.00 -6.43 1.20
N VAL A 48 -5.08 -7.37 1.00
CA VAL A 48 -5.42 -8.80 0.89
C VAL A 48 -5.74 -9.42 2.25
N GLY A 49 -5.19 -8.85 3.34
CA GLY A 49 -5.25 -9.40 4.69
C GLY A 49 -3.86 -9.79 5.20
N ASP A 50 -3.78 -10.21 6.46
CA ASP A 50 -2.56 -10.80 7.01
C ASP A 50 -2.46 -12.28 6.61
N SER A 51 -1.32 -12.69 6.08
CA SER A 51 -0.95 -14.08 5.89
C SER A 51 -0.76 -14.76 7.25
N THR A 52 -0.72 -16.10 7.27
CA THR A 52 -0.47 -16.88 8.48
C THR A 52 0.87 -16.54 9.16
N ASP A 53 1.83 -16.00 8.40
CA ASP A 53 3.16 -15.61 8.84
C ASP A 53 3.26 -14.11 9.21
N GLY A 54 2.14 -13.37 9.14
CA GLY A 54 2.06 -11.95 9.51
C GLY A 54 2.53 -11.00 8.41
N GLU A 55 2.80 -11.52 7.21
CA GLU A 55 3.06 -10.74 6.01
C GLU A 55 1.74 -10.21 5.46
N SER A 56 1.70 -8.95 5.04
CA SER A 56 0.52 -8.37 4.38
C SER A 56 0.87 -7.93 2.98
N GLU A 57 -0.05 -8.14 2.04
CA GLU A 57 0.13 -7.79 0.64
C GLU A 57 -0.98 -6.84 0.17
N LEU A 58 -0.67 -6.03 -0.84
CA LEU A 58 -1.66 -5.24 -1.54
C LEU A 58 -2.44 -6.12 -2.52
N THR A 59 -3.67 -5.73 -2.82
CA THR A 59 -4.43 -6.40 -3.88
C THR A 59 -3.84 -6.06 -5.25
N ASP A 60 -4.06 -6.91 -6.25
CA ASP A 60 -3.66 -6.62 -7.64
C ASP A 60 -4.15 -5.25 -8.10
N SER A 61 -5.39 -4.88 -7.77
CA SER A 61 -5.94 -3.56 -8.13
C SER A 61 -5.25 -2.38 -7.43
N ALA A 62 -4.66 -2.59 -6.24
CA ALA A 62 -3.85 -1.58 -5.58
C ALA A 62 -2.44 -1.50 -6.17
N VAL A 63 -1.86 -2.65 -6.55
CA VAL A 63 -0.58 -2.71 -7.28
C VAL A 63 -0.71 -1.95 -8.60
N ASP A 64 -1.71 -2.28 -9.42
CA ASP A 64 -1.97 -1.62 -10.70
C ASP A 64 -2.13 -0.10 -10.52
N TRP A 65 -2.86 0.33 -9.49
CA TRP A 65 -3.07 1.75 -9.22
C TRP A 65 -1.76 2.48 -8.90
N ILE A 66 -0.86 1.85 -8.13
CA ILE A 66 0.46 2.41 -7.78
C ILE A 66 1.34 2.52 -9.02
N GLU A 67 1.37 1.49 -9.87
CA GLU A 67 2.16 1.48 -11.11
C GLU A 67 1.71 2.58 -12.07
N GLU A 68 0.40 2.72 -12.30
CA GLU A 68 -0.17 3.76 -13.15
C GLU A 68 0.12 5.16 -12.60
N PHE A 69 0.01 5.35 -11.28
CA PHE A 69 0.33 6.62 -10.63
C PHE A 69 1.83 6.96 -10.77
N ALA A 70 2.72 5.98 -10.57
CA ALA A 70 4.17 6.15 -10.67
C ALA A 70 4.62 6.48 -12.09
N ASN A 71 3.98 5.88 -13.10
CA ASN A 71 4.24 6.16 -14.51
C ASN A 71 3.63 7.48 -15.00
N GLY A 72 2.79 8.14 -14.19
CA GLY A 72 2.07 9.34 -14.60
C GLY A 72 0.98 9.06 -15.64
N GLU A 73 0.46 7.83 -15.66
CA GLU A 73 -0.61 7.37 -16.56
C GLU A 73 -2.02 7.63 -15.98
N GLN A 74 -2.08 8.37 -14.86
CA GLN A 74 -3.27 8.61 -14.04
C GLN A 74 -3.74 10.07 -14.04
#